data_AF-A0A6G8CZJ6-F1
#
_entry.id   AF-A0A6G8CZJ6-F1
#
_cell.length_a   1.000
_cell.length_b   1.000
_cell.length_c   1.000
_cell.angle_alpha   90.00
_cell.angle_beta   90.00
_cell.angle_gamma   90.00
#
_symmetry.space_group_name_H-M   'P 1'
#
loop_
_entity.id
_entity.type
_entity.pdbx_description
1 polymer ?
#
loop_
_entity_poly.entity_id
_entity_poly.type
_entity_poly.pdbx_seq_one_letter_code
_entity_poly.pdbx_strand_id
1 'polypeptide(L)'
;MELYDQAVIAAEDYMTFVDRQEAKATGWESRSTLQLSCVRRGNHLDLKWTGVRWYGSKNNRKMVRVRITTVGDTMSYSKDKLTPFAKEWEIDKVMETEAKLHVIRRKAKHIVKSMMYVRNAVKVYKATGGDGGDASEEEQAD
;
A
#
# COMPACT_ATOMS: atom_id res chain seq x y z
N MET A 1 -8.85 11.38 10.46
CA MET A 1 -8.56 9.96 10.23
C MET A 1 -7.42 9.86 9.23
N GLU A 2 -6.29 9.26 9.60
CA GLU A 2 -5.12 9.16 8.72
C GLU A 2 -5.40 8.24 7.52
N LEU A 3 -4.59 8.36 6.46
CA LEU A 3 -4.69 7.48 5.29
C LEU A 3 -4.39 6.01 5.63
N TYR A 4 -3.54 5.77 6.64
CA TYR A 4 -3.24 4.43 7.12
C TYR A 4 -4.47 3.79 7.74
N ASP A 5 -5.18 4.50 8.63
CA ASP A 5 -6.41 4.02 9.26
C ASP A 5 -7.47 3.67 8.21
N GLN A 6 -7.64 4.52 7.20
CA GLN A 6 -8.57 4.26 6.09
C GLN A 6 -8.21 2.98 5.33
N ALA A 7 -6.92 2.72 5.12
CA ALA A 7 -6.45 1.52 4.43
C ALA A 7 -6.61 0.26 5.30
N VAL A 8 -6.39 0.38 6.61
CA VAL A 8 -6.61 -0.70 7.58
C VAL A 8 -8.08 -1.07 7.61
N ILE A 9 -8.99 -0.09 7.73
CA ILE A 9 -10.44 -0.32 7.71
C ILE A 9 -10.88 -1.04 6.42
N ALA A 10 -10.38 -0.59 5.26
CA ALA A 10 -10.69 -1.25 3.99
C ALA A 10 -10.13 -2.69 3.92
N ALA A 11 -8.95 -2.92 4.50
CA ALA A 11 -8.35 -4.25 4.54
C ALA A 11 -9.09 -5.20 5.51
N GLU A 12 -9.47 -4.70 6.69
CA GLU A 12 -10.25 -5.45 7.69
C GLU A 12 -11.64 -5.83 7.17
N ASP A 13 -12.31 -4.92 6.45
CA ASP A 13 -13.58 -5.20 5.76
C ASP A 13 -13.45 -6.35 4.75
N TYR A 14 -12.37 -6.33 3.95
CA TYR A 14 -12.06 -7.43 3.03
C TYR A 14 -11.75 -8.74 3.77
N MET A 15 -10.89 -8.71 4.79
CA MET A 15 -10.52 -9.91 5.56
C MET A 15 -11.73 -10.53 6.25
N THR A 16 -12.59 -9.70 6.86
CA THR A 16 -13.83 -10.14 7.50
C THR A 16 -14.76 -10.82 6.50
N PHE A 17 -14.86 -10.29 5.27
CA PHE A 17 -15.64 -10.92 4.21
C PHE A 17 -15.08 -12.28 3.81
N VAL A 18 -13.75 -12.38 3.61
CA VAL A 18 -13.07 -13.64 3.28
C VAL A 18 -13.26 -14.67 4.39
N ASP A 19 -13.04 -14.30 5.65
CA ASP A 19 -13.19 -15.20 6.80
C ASP A 19 -14.61 -15.78 6.89
N ARG A 20 -15.64 -14.96 6.64
CA ARG A 20 -17.04 -15.42 6.62
C ARG A 20 -17.34 -16.41 5.50
N GLN A 21 -16.70 -16.27 4.35
CA GLN A 21 -16.90 -17.17 3.22
C GLN A 21 -16.07 -18.45 3.39
N GLU A 22 -14.85 -18.35 3.89
CA GLU A 22 -14.00 -19.49 4.22
C GLU A 22 -14.58 -20.35 5.35
N ALA A 23 -15.25 -19.74 6.33
CA ALA A 23 -15.94 -20.48 7.40
C ALA A 23 -17.07 -21.38 6.88
N LYS A 24 -17.68 -21.03 5.73
CA LYS A 24 -18.72 -21.83 5.07
C LYS A 24 -18.15 -22.87 4.11
N ALA A 25 -16.90 -22.70 3.70
CA ALA A 25 -16.29 -23.50 2.67
C ALA A 25 -15.55 -24.71 3.28
N THR A 26 -15.76 -25.88 2.70
CA THR A 26 -15.03 -27.09 3.12
C THR A 26 -13.82 -27.31 2.21
N GLY A 27 -12.65 -27.58 2.81
CA GLY A 27 -11.42 -27.91 2.09
C GLY A 27 -10.48 -26.72 1.82
N TRP A 28 -9.22 -27.00 1.52
CA TRP A 28 -8.19 -25.99 1.28
C TRP A 28 -8.30 -25.28 -0.08
N GLU A 29 -8.94 -25.92 -1.05
CA GLU A 29 -9.02 -25.42 -2.43
C GLU A 29 -10.06 -24.30 -2.60
N SER A 30 -10.97 -24.18 -1.64
CA SER A 30 -12.01 -23.15 -1.59
C SER A 30 -11.55 -21.87 -0.89
N ARG A 31 -10.41 -21.90 -0.19
CA ARG A 31 -9.80 -20.73 0.45
C ARG A 31 -9.24 -19.74 -0.56
N SER A 32 -9.22 -18.47 -0.20
CA SER A 32 -8.67 -17.42 -1.05
C SER A 32 -7.17 -17.61 -1.26
N THR A 33 -6.73 -17.38 -2.48
CA THR A 33 -5.31 -17.36 -2.87
C THR A 33 -4.81 -15.94 -3.09
N LEU A 34 -5.59 -14.94 -2.68
CA LEU A 34 -5.23 -13.53 -2.76
C LEU A 34 -4.95 -12.98 -1.37
N GLN A 35 -3.84 -12.27 -1.20
CA GLN A 35 -3.43 -11.68 0.06
C GLN A 35 -3.32 -10.17 -0.09
N LEU A 36 -4.06 -9.44 0.75
CA LEU A 36 -3.93 -8.00 0.91
C LEU A 36 -2.91 -7.70 2.01
N SER A 37 -1.97 -6.80 1.73
CA SER A 37 -1.00 -6.32 2.70
C SER A 37 -1.07 -4.80 2.81
N CYS A 38 -1.21 -4.31 4.04
CA CYS A 38 -1.18 -2.89 4.40
C CYS A 38 -0.01 -2.63 5.35
N VAL A 39 1.04 -1.94 4.88
CA VAL A 39 2.25 -1.68 5.67
C VAL A 39 2.63 -0.20 5.58
N ARG A 40 2.83 0.45 6.73
CA ARG A 40 3.39 1.80 6.82
C ARG A 40 4.89 1.72 7.12
N ARG A 41 5.72 2.39 6.32
CA ARG A 41 7.18 2.52 6.51
C ARG A 41 7.57 3.99 6.49
N GLY A 42 7.68 4.58 7.68
CA GLY A 42 7.84 6.03 7.80
C GLY A 42 6.68 6.76 7.12
N ASN A 43 6.98 7.63 6.16
CA ASN A 43 5.98 8.38 5.38
C ASN A 43 5.40 7.58 4.19
N HIS A 44 5.94 6.39 3.90
CA HIS A 44 5.46 5.57 2.81
C HIS A 44 4.36 4.61 3.28
N LEU A 45 3.33 4.48 2.46
CA LEU A 45 2.24 3.53 2.64
C LEU A 45 2.29 2.50 1.50
N ASP A 46 2.54 1.23 1.84
CA ASP A 46 2.59 0.09 0.92
C ASP A 46 1.28 -0.70 1.02
N LEU A 47 0.45 -0.59 -0.02
CA LEU A 47 -0.83 -1.30 -0.16
C LEU A 47 -0.74 -2.23 -1.37
N LYS A 48 -0.62 -3.54 -1.14
CA LYS A 48 -0.35 -4.49 -2.22
C LYS A 48 -1.23 -5.73 -2.16
N TRP A 49 -1.62 -6.17 -3.34
CA TRP A 49 -2.18 -7.49 -3.58
C TRP A 49 -1.06 -8.46 -3.96
N THR A 50 -1.04 -9.60 -3.30
CA THR A 50 -0.10 -10.70 -3.55
C THR A 50 -0.87 -11.97 -3.83
N GLY A 51 -0.61 -12.61 -4.97
CA GLY A 51 -1.18 -13.91 -5.27
C GLY A 51 -0.42 -15.01 -4.54
N VAL A 52 -1.09 -16.11 -4.24
CA VAL A 52 -0.50 -17.31 -3.62
C VAL A 52 -0.69 -18.48 -4.58
N ARG A 53 0.40 -19.19 -4.87
CA ARG A 53 0.36 -20.44 -5.62
C ARG A 53 0.96 -21.55 -4.78
N TRP A 54 0.36 -22.73 -4.89
CA TRP A 54 0.82 -23.93 -4.21
C TRP A 54 1.45 -24.87 -5.23
N TYR A 55 2.69 -25.31 -4.97
CA TYR A 55 3.44 -26.20 -5.85
C TYR A 55 3.85 -27.49 -5.11
N GLY A 56 3.84 -28.63 -5.81
CA GLY A 56 4.27 -29.92 -5.26
C GLY A 56 3.13 -30.92 -5.02
N SER A 57 3.49 -32.10 -4.49
CA SER A 57 2.53 -33.17 -4.21
C SER A 57 1.57 -32.80 -3.08
N LYS A 58 0.40 -33.43 -3.03
CA LYS A 58 -0.70 -33.11 -2.09
C LYS A 58 -0.25 -33.00 -0.62
N ASN A 59 0.73 -33.79 -0.20
CA ASN A 59 1.24 -33.80 1.18
C ASN A 59 2.49 -32.92 1.41
N ASN A 60 3.15 -32.43 0.35
CA ASN A 60 4.38 -31.62 0.44
C ASN A 60 4.27 -30.31 -0.37
N ARG A 61 3.08 -29.70 -0.37
CA ARG A 61 2.85 -28.44 -1.10
C ARG A 61 3.67 -27.31 -0.48
N LYS A 62 4.41 -26.58 -1.31
CA LYS A 62 5.10 -25.34 -0.97
C LYS A 62 4.29 -24.13 -1.41
N MET A 63 4.11 -23.19 -0.50
CA MET A 63 3.49 -21.89 -0.78
C MET A 63 4.50 -20.97 -1.47
N VAL A 64 4.12 -20.43 -2.63
CA VAL A 64 4.90 -19.43 -3.36
C VAL A 64 4.06 -18.17 -3.51
N ARG A 65 4.59 -17.04 -3.03
CA ARG A 65 3.97 -15.73 -3.21
C ARG A 65 4.33 -15.20 -4.59
N VAL A 66 3.30 -14.87 -5.37
CA VAL A 66 3.42 -14.28 -6.70
C VAL A 66 3.13 -12.79 -6.61
N ARG A 67 4.09 -11.99 -7.05
CA ARG A 67 3.92 -10.55 -7.16
C ARG A 67 2.94 -10.23 -8.29
N ILE A 68 1.87 -9.51 -7.97
CA ILE A 68 0.96 -8.97 -8.98
C ILE A 68 1.45 -7.58 -9.35
N THR A 69 1.56 -7.29 -10.64
CA THR A 69 2.00 -5.99 -11.15
C THR A 69 0.81 -5.03 -11.23
N THR A 70 1.01 -3.80 -10.78
CA THR A 70 0.05 -2.71 -11.00
C THR A 70 0.05 -2.26 -12.46
N VAL A 71 -1.05 -1.64 -12.89
CA VAL A 71 -1.16 -1.02 -14.21
C VAL A 71 -0.39 0.31 -14.20
N GLY A 72 0.69 0.37 -14.99
CA GLY A 72 1.43 1.60 -15.31
C GLY A 72 1.62 2.57 -14.13
N ASP A 73 1.35 3.86 -14.39
CA ASP A 73 1.48 4.95 -13.39
C ASP A 73 0.23 5.10 -12.48
N THR A 74 -0.84 4.34 -12.73
CA THR A 74 -2.10 4.46 -11.96
C THR A 74 -2.01 3.79 -10.59
N MET A 75 -0.97 2.98 -10.35
CA MET A 75 -0.78 2.24 -9.08
C MET A 75 -2.02 1.42 -8.67
N SER A 76 -2.85 1.05 -9.65
CA SER A 76 -4.04 0.24 -9.47
C SER A 76 -3.79 -1.18 -9.98
N TYR A 77 -4.54 -2.13 -9.46
CA TYR A 77 -4.57 -3.50 -9.96
C TYR A 77 -5.78 -3.67 -10.86
N SER A 78 -5.58 -4.22 -12.07
CA SER A 78 -6.70 -4.52 -12.97
C SER A 78 -7.38 -5.83 -12.59
N LYS A 79 -8.68 -5.93 -12.91
CA LYS A 79 -9.46 -7.15 -12.73
C LYS A 79 -8.73 -8.35 -13.36
N ASP A 80 -8.25 -8.23 -14.60
CA ASP A 80 -7.56 -9.30 -15.32
C ASP A 80 -6.30 -9.83 -14.62
N LYS A 81 -5.65 -9.01 -13.78
CA LYS A 81 -4.45 -9.41 -13.02
C LYS A 81 -4.80 -10.02 -11.67
N LEU A 82 -5.95 -9.68 -11.10
CA LEU A 82 -6.43 -10.19 -9.81
C LEU A 82 -7.25 -11.48 -9.97
N THR A 83 -8.10 -11.57 -10.99
CA THR A 83 -8.97 -12.73 -11.28
C THR A 83 -8.23 -14.08 -11.29
N PRO A 84 -7.01 -14.22 -11.85
CA PRO A 84 -6.31 -15.50 -11.84
C PRO A 84 -5.93 -16.03 -10.45
N PHE A 85 -5.98 -15.18 -9.42
CA PHE A 85 -5.66 -15.53 -8.03
C PHE A 85 -6.89 -15.42 -7.11
N ALA A 86 -7.96 -14.82 -7.59
CA ALA A 86 -9.20 -14.59 -6.86
C ALA A 86 -10.19 -15.74 -7.13
N LYS A 87 -10.97 -16.11 -6.13
CA LYS A 87 -12.14 -17.00 -6.31
C LYS A 87 -13.31 -16.24 -6.91
N GLU A 88 -14.20 -16.92 -7.63
CA GLU A 88 -15.37 -16.27 -8.25
C GLU A 88 -16.20 -15.44 -7.26
N TRP A 89 -16.38 -15.95 -6.04
CA TRP A 89 -17.12 -15.27 -4.97
C TRP A 89 -16.37 -14.06 -4.36
N GLU A 90 -15.06 -13.94 -4.54
CA GLU A 90 -14.27 -12.84 -3.96
C GLU A 90 -14.09 -11.66 -4.93
N ILE A 91 -14.23 -11.89 -6.24
CA ILE A 91 -13.85 -10.92 -7.29
C ILE A 91 -14.52 -9.57 -7.06
N ASP A 92 -15.81 -9.53 -6.79
CA ASP A 92 -16.54 -8.27 -6.63
C ASP A 92 -16.07 -7.50 -5.40
N LYS A 93 -15.84 -8.19 -4.28
CA LYS A 93 -15.31 -7.58 -3.06
C LYS A 93 -13.88 -7.10 -3.23
N VAL A 94 -13.05 -7.86 -3.96
CA VAL A 94 -11.69 -7.46 -4.30
C VAL A 94 -11.70 -6.18 -5.12
N MET A 95 -12.55 -6.06 -6.13
CA MET A 95 -12.64 -4.86 -6.96
C MET A 95 -13.18 -3.65 -6.18
N GLU A 96 -14.15 -3.83 -5.30
CA GLU A 96 -14.65 -2.79 -4.40
C GLU A 96 -13.53 -2.28 -3.47
N THR A 97 -12.78 -3.20 -2.86
CA THR A 97 -11.67 -2.90 -1.96
C THR A 97 -10.54 -2.21 -2.72
N GLU A 98 -10.20 -2.70 -3.91
CA GLU A 98 -9.17 -2.12 -4.76
C GLU A 98 -9.50 -0.68 -5.19
N ALA A 99 -10.77 -0.39 -5.49
CA ALA A 99 -11.20 0.97 -5.81
C ALA A 99 -10.94 1.94 -4.64
N LYS A 100 -11.20 1.52 -3.40
CA LYS A 100 -10.90 2.30 -2.19
C LYS A 100 -9.39 2.46 -2.00
N LEU A 101 -8.63 1.37 -2.10
CA LEU A 101 -7.18 1.37 -1.89
C LEU A 101 -6.43 2.18 -2.95
N HIS A 102 -6.87 2.16 -4.21
CA HIS A 102 -6.30 2.96 -5.28
C HIS A 102 -6.33 4.47 -4.95
N VAL A 103 -7.45 4.97 -4.46
CA VAL A 103 -7.59 6.39 -4.05
C VAL A 103 -6.60 6.71 -2.94
N ILE A 104 -6.45 5.81 -1.96
CA ILE A 104 -5.51 5.98 -0.85
C ILE A 104 -4.07 5.98 -1.35
N ARG A 105 -3.68 5.04 -2.25
CA ARG A 105 -2.34 5.01 -2.85
C ARG A 105 -2.01 6.31 -3.56
N ARG A 106 -2.94 6.87 -4.35
CA ARG A 106 -2.74 8.15 -5.04
C ARG A 106 -2.54 9.30 -4.05
N LYS A 107 -3.39 9.40 -3.03
CA LYS A 107 -3.25 10.43 -1.98
C LYS A 107 -1.90 10.33 -1.27
N ALA A 108 -1.50 9.12 -0.87
CA ALA A 108 -0.22 8.86 -0.23
C ALA A 108 0.98 9.26 -1.11
N LYS A 109 0.96 8.91 -2.41
CA LYS A 109 1.99 9.31 -3.39
C LYS A 109 2.16 10.84 -3.43
N HIS A 110 1.05 11.57 -3.51
CA HIS A 110 1.09 13.03 -3.57
C HIS A 110 1.63 13.66 -2.28
N ILE A 111 1.21 13.18 -1.11
CA ILE A 111 1.70 13.67 0.17
C ILE A 111 3.22 13.46 0.30
N VAL A 112 3.70 12.26 -0.01
CA VAL A 112 5.15 11.96 0.02
C VAL A 112 5.90 12.86 -0.95
N LYS A 113 5.39 13.05 -2.18
CA LYS A 113 6.00 13.92 -3.18
C LYS A 113 6.09 15.37 -2.71
N SER A 114 5.01 15.91 -2.11
CA SER A 114 5.00 17.25 -1.53
C SER A 114 6.02 17.39 -0.39
N MET A 115 6.12 16.41 0.51
CA MET A 115 7.13 16.42 1.57
C MET A 115 8.55 16.43 1.01
N MET A 116 8.82 15.65 -0.06
CA MET A 116 10.11 15.66 -0.73
C MET A 116 10.43 17.01 -1.36
N TYR A 117 9.46 17.65 -2.01
CA TYR A 117 9.64 18.98 -2.58
C TYR A 117 9.91 20.05 -1.55
N VAL A 118 9.17 20.07 -0.43
CA VAL A 118 9.43 21.01 0.67
C VAL A 118 10.83 20.81 1.23
N ARG A 119 11.24 19.56 1.50
CA ARG A 119 12.61 19.26 1.97
C ARG A 119 13.67 19.73 0.98
N ASN A 120 13.45 19.53 -0.32
CA ASN A 120 14.38 19.98 -1.34
C ASN A 120 14.43 21.51 -1.44
N ALA A 121 13.28 22.19 -1.35
CA ALA A 121 13.21 23.65 -1.33
C ALA A 121 13.97 24.24 -0.14
N VAL A 122 13.80 23.67 1.06
CA VAL A 122 14.56 24.08 2.26
C VAL A 122 16.06 23.86 2.06
N LYS A 123 16.48 22.73 1.47
CA LYS A 123 17.89 22.48 1.17
C LYS A 123 18.46 23.50 0.18
N VAL A 124 17.73 23.82 -0.88
CA VAL A 124 18.13 24.83 -1.86
C VAL A 124 18.22 26.21 -1.20
N TYR A 125 17.20 26.60 -0.42
CA TYR A 125 17.20 27.88 0.30
C TYR A 125 18.41 28.06 1.21
N LYS A 126 18.77 27.03 1.97
CA LYS A 126 19.97 27.03 2.81
C LYS A 126 21.25 27.11 1.99
N ALA A 127 21.32 26.39 0.87
CA ALA A 127 22.48 26.42 -0.02
C ALA A 127 22.67 27.77 -0.74
N THR A 128 21.58 28.51 -0.98
CA THR A 128 21.61 29.85 -1.60
C THR A 128 21.88 30.97 -0.60
N GLY A 129 22.28 30.67 0.64
CA GLY A 129 22.62 31.68 1.64
C GLY A 129 21.41 32.33 2.33
N GLY A 130 20.22 31.72 2.27
CA GLY A 130 19.03 32.21 2.98
C GLY A 130 19.14 32.15 4.51
N ASP A 131 20.22 31.58 5.04
CA ASP A 131 20.55 31.53 6.48
C ASP A 131 21.68 32.54 6.84
N GLY A 132 22.09 33.38 5.89
CA GLY A 132 23.13 34.39 6.09
C GLY A 132 22.54 35.72 6.56
N GLY A 133 22.32 35.86 7.88
CA GLY A 133 22.22 37.18 8.50
C GLY A 133 21.21 37.33 9.63
N ASP A 134 21.39 36.61 10.75
CA ASP A 134 20.95 37.12 12.07
C ASP A 134 21.89 36.59 13.18
N ALA A 135 23.19 36.74 12.95
CA ALA A 135 24.24 36.43 13.92
C ALA A 135 25.29 37.54 13.89
N SER A 136 24.93 38.69 14.47
CA SER A 136 25.89 39.68 14.95
C SER A 136 25.30 40.40 16.17
N GLU A 137 25.05 39.65 17.23
CA GLU A 137 25.22 40.15 18.60
C GLU A 137 26.63 39.75 19.04
N GLU A 138 27.53 40.72 19.19
CA GLU A 138 28.42 40.96 20.33
C GLU A 138 29.65 41.81 19.96
N GLU A 139 29.96 42.74 20.87
CA GLU A 139 31.22 43.48 21.07
C GLU A 139 31.63 44.61 20.12
N GLN A 140 31.38 45.84 20.56
CA GLN A 140 32.49 46.70 21.03
C GLN A 140 31.98 47.80 21.97
N ALA A 141 32.46 47.73 23.21
CA ALA A 141 32.50 48.82 24.16
C ALA A 141 33.61 49.81 23.74
N ASP A 142 33.27 51.09 23.61
CA ASP A 142 33.95 52.25 24.24
C ASP A 142 33.10 53.52 24.02
#